data_AF-A0A101V1X5-F1
#
_entry.id   AF-A0A101V1X5-F1
#
_cell.length_a   1.000
_cell.length_b   1.000
_cell.length_c   1.000
_cell.angle_alpha   90.00
_cell.angle_beta   90.00
_cell.angle_gamma   90.00
#
_symmetry.space_group_name_H-M   'P 1'
#
loop_
_entity.id
_entity.type
_entity.pdbx_description
1 polymer ?
#
loop_
_entity_poly.entity_id
_entity_poly.type
_entity_poly.pdbx_seq_one_letter_code
_entity_poly.pdbx_strand_id
1 'polypeptide(L)'
;MIRLVAKTNGHFDDGAALARVPALVRRGTTYPVHILTEGDRIQVFLNGKRIIDVTDTTYVDGHIGLNVFGGRAAYQDTCAKEL
;
A
#
# COMPACT_ATOMS: atom_id res chain seq x y z
N MET A 1 -12.36 -2.36 0.41
CA MET A 1 -11.64 -1.35 1.22
C MET A 1 -10.17 -1.47 0.93
N ILE A 2 -9.48 -0.35 0.73
CA ILE A 2 -8.01 -0.27 0.68
C ILE A 2 -7.54 0.32 2.00
N ARG A 3 -6.41 -0.18 2.52
CA ARG A 3 -5.84 0.23 3.80
C ARG A 3 -4.35 0.50 3.64
N LEU A 4 -3.84 1.49 4.37
CA LEU A 4 -2.42 1.66 4.61
C LEU A 4 -2.13 1.20 6.04
N VAL A 5 -1.35 0.14 6.17
CA VAL A 5 -1.05 -0.52 7.45
C VAL A 5 0.40 -0.93 7.46
N ALA A 6 1.11 -0.67 8.55
CA ALA A 6 2.45 -1.19 8.75
C ALA A 6 2.41 -2.67 9.15
N LYS A 7 3.42 -3.43 8.70
CA LYS A 7 3.65 -4.79 9.18
C LYS A 7 4.65 -4.76 10.32
N THR A 8 4.21 -5.06 11.54
CA THR A 8 5.08 -5.09 12.73
C THR A 8 5.16 -6.52 13.27
N ASN A 9 6.37 -6.98 13.59
CA ASN A 9 6.61 -8.33 14.14
C ASN A 9 5.94 -9.47 13.35
N GLY A 10 5.88 -9.35 12.02
CA GLY A 10 5.27 -10.36 11.16
C GLY A 10 3.75 -10.22 10.94
N HIS A 11 3.09 -9.29 11.64
CA HIS A 11 1.63 -9.16 11.63
C HIS A 11 1.17 -7.80 11.08
N PHE A 12 -0.04 -7.77 10.52
CA PHE A 12 -0.74 -6.53 10.18
C PHE A 12 -1.79 -6.28 11.26
N ASP A 13 -1.67 -5.18 12.00
CA ASP A 13 -2.70 -4.74 12.94
C ASP A 13 -3.67 -3.80 12.24
N ASP A 14 -4.92 -4.24 12.02
CA ASP A 14 -5.92 -3.36 11.43
C ASP A 14 -6.21 -2.16 12.35
N GLY A 15 -6.22 -2.33 13.67
CA GLY A 15 -6.47 -1.23 14.63
C GLY A 15 -5.51 -0.05 14.45
N ALA A 16 -4.28 -0.34 14.04
CA ALA A 16 -3.21 0.62 13.80
C ALA A 16 -3.12 1.13 12.34
N ALA A 17 -4.13 0.93 11.49
CA ALA A 17 -4.09 1.41 10.11
C ALA A 17 -3.99 2.95 10.05
N LEU A 18 -3.00 3.44 9.31
CA LEU A 18 -2.77 4.87 9.06
C LEU A 18 -3.86 5.50 8.21
N ALA A 19 -4.48 4.71 7.31
CA ALA A 19 -5.59 5.18 6.49
C ALA A 19 -6.51 4.04 6.05
N ARG A 20 -7.77 4.37 5.82
CA ARG A 20 -8.81 3.47 5.28
C ARG A 20 -9.61 4.19 4.20
N VAL A 21 -9.73 3.55 3.04
CA VAL A 21 -10.46 4.10 1.89
C VAL A 21 -11.50 3.09 1.42
N PRO A 22 -12.79 3.44 1.42
CA PRO A 22 -13.82 2.65 0.75
C PRO A 22 -13.47 2.52 -0.73
N ALA A 23 -13.33 1.28 -1.19
CA ALA A 23 -13.02 0.98 -2.57
C ALA A 23 -13.60 -0.40 -2.92
N LEU A 24 -14.28 -0.46 -4.06
CA LEU A 24 -14.78 -1.69 -4.65
C LEU A 24 -13.67 -2.31 -5.49
N VAL A 25 -13.04 -3.36 -4.97
CA VAL A 25 -12.02 -4.14 -5.67
C VAL A 25 -12.67 -5.43 -6.16
N ARG A 26 -12.58 -5.70 -7.46
CA ARG A 26 -13.18 -6.88 -8.10
C ARG A 26 -12.11 -7.89 -8.46
N ARG A 27 -12.43 -9.18 -8.31
CA ARG A 27 -11.56 -10.27 -8.77
C ARG A 27 -11.44 -10.23 -10.30
N GLY A 28 -10.28 -10.62 -10.80
CA GLY A 28 -10.00 -10.64 -12.24
C GLY A 28 -9.79 -9.26 -12.88
N THR A 29 -9.72 -8.20 -12.07
CA THR A 29 -9.44 -6.85 -12.52
C THR A 29 -8.02 -6.46 -12.12
N THR A 30 -7.25 -5.96 -13.09
CA THR A 30 -5.93 -5.38 -12.84
C THR A 30 -6.09 -3.92 -12.44
N TYR A 31 -5.41 -3.51 -11.37
CA TYR A 31 -5.40 -2.13 -10.89
C TYR A 31 -3.96 -1.62 -10.83
N PRO A 32 -3.60 -0.56 -11.58
CA PRO A 32 -2.34 0.14 -11.36
C PRO A 32 -2.31 0.73 -9.95
N VAL A 33 -1.29 0.33 -9.18
CA VAL A 33 -1.01 0.87 -7.85
C VAL A 33 0.34 1.57 -7.91
N HIS A 34 0.39 2.79 -7.40
CA HIS A 34 1.62 3.54 -7.24
C HIS A 34 1.69 4.07 -5.81
N ILE A 35 2.85 3.96 -5.19
CA ILE A 35 3.11 4.45 -3.84
C ILE A 35 4.32 5.38 -3.94
N LEU A 36 4.16 6.60 -3.44
CA LEU A 36 5.21 7.61 -3.36
C LEU A 36 5.47 7.93 -1.88
N THR A 37 6.72 7.84 -1.48
CA THR A 37 7.19 8.19 -0.13
C THR A 37 8.22 9.30 -0.24
N GLU A 38 7.94 10.45 0.36
CA GLU A 38 8.81 11.64 0.37
C GLU A 38 9.00 12.08 1.82
N GLY A 39 10.11 11.69 2.44
CA GLY A 39 10.32 11.89 3.87
C GLY A 39 9.28 11.11 4.68
N ASP A 40 8.52 11.82 5.53
CA ASP A 40 7.44 11.26 6.36
C ASP A 40 6.09 11.20 5.62
N ARG A 41 6.00 11.69 4.39
CA ARG A 41 4.76 11.71 3.62
C ARG A 41 4.61 10.45 2.79
N ILE A 42 3.46 9.80 2.92
CA ILE A 42 3.09 8.59 2.18
C ILE A 42 1.86 8.90 1.32
N GLN A 43 1.98 8.69 0.01
CA GLN A 43 0.90 8.86 -0.95
C GLN A 43 0.64 7.54 -1.69
N VAL A 44 -0.63 7.16 -1.76
CA VAL A 44 -1.07 5.95 -2.48
C VAL A 44 -2.03 6.34 -3.58
N PHE A 45 -1.78 5.81 -4.77
CA PHE A 45 -2.57 6.03 -5.97
C PHE A 45 -3.15 4.70 -6.46
N LEU A 46 -4.42 4.72 -6.83
CA LEU A 46 -5.11 3.62 -7.49
C LEU A 46 -5.64 4.14 -8.82
N ASN A 47 -5.27 3.48 -9.93
CA ASN A 47 -5.61 3.91 -11.29
C ASN A 47 -5.21 5.39 -11.55
N GLY A 48 -4.04 5.80 -11.04
CA GLY A 48 -3.53 7.18 -11.16
C GLY A 48 -4.23 8.21 -10.26
N LYS A 49 -5.32 7.86 -9.58
CA LYS A 49 -5.98 8.76 -8.61
C LYS A 49 -5.37 8.58 -7.22
N ARG A 50 -4.93 9.68 -6.60
CA ARG A 50 -4.50 9.68 -5.19
C ARG A 50 -5.69 9.34 -4.29
N ILE A 51 -5.56 8.26 -3.53
CA ILE A 51 -6.59 7.77 -2.61
C ILE A 51 -6.16 7.91 -1.15
N ILE A 52 -4.86 7.96 -0.87
CA ILE A 52 -4.30 8.17 0.47
C ILE A 52 -3.19 9.22 0.35
N ASP A 53 -3.14 10.13 1.32
CA ASP A 53 -2.10 11.14 1.50
C ASP A 53 -1.99 11.41 3.00
N VAL A 54 -0.95 10.86 3.64
CA VAL A 54 -0.77 10.93 5.09
C VAL A 54 0.67 11.25 5.43
N THR A 55 0.89 11.76 6.64
CA THR A 55 2.21 11.92 7.25
C THR A 55 2.35 10.91 8.38
N ASP A 56 3.42 10.11 8.37
CA ASP A 56 3.78 9.18 9.43
C ASP A 56 5.30 9.22 9.68
N THR A 57 5.70 9.41 10.93
CA THR A 57 7.11 9.44 11.36
C THR A 57 7.51 8.18 12.12
N THR A 58 6.62 7.19 12.19
CA THR A 58 6.83 5.95 12.95
C THR A 58 7.67 4.96 12.15
N TYR A 59 7.41 4.85 10.85
CA TYR A 59 8.05 3.87 9.96
C TYR A 59 8.89 4.58 8.89
N VAL A 60 10.13 4.93 9.26
CA VAL A 60 11.03 5.76 8.42
C VAL A 60 11.88 4.99 7.41
N ASP A 61 12.04 3.67 7.59
CA ASP A 61 12.77 2.79 6.69
C ASP A 61 12.14 1.38 6.66
N GLY A 62 12.52 0.60 5.64
CA GLY A 62 12.04 -0.77 5.52
C GLY A 62 12.33 -1.40 4.16
N HIS A 63 11.72 -2.56 3.91
CA HIS A 63 11.86 -3.30 2.67
C HIS A 63 10.58 -3.23 1.84
N ILE A 64 10.74 -3.26 0.52
CA ILE A 64 9.62 -3.32 -0.42
C ILE A 64 9.36 -4.78 -0.79
N GLY A 65 8.10 -5.18 -0.78
CA GLY A 65 7.69 -6.53 -1.13
C GLY A 65 6.23 -6.61 -1.56
N LEU A 66 5.88 -7.73 -2.18
CA LEU A 66 4.52 -8.02 -2.64
C LEU A 66 3.98 -9.22 -1.86
N ASN A 67 2.70 -9.17 -1.48
CA ASN A 67 2.06 -10.22 -0.69
C ASN A 67 0.63 -10.51 -1.17
N VAL A 68 0.29 -11.79 -1.20
CA VAL A 68 -1.09 -12.28 -1.30
C VAL A 68 -1.45 -13.07 -0.04
N PHE A 69 -2.68 -12.92 0.43
CA PHE A 69 -3.22 -13.68 1.56
C PHE A 69 -4.41 -14.54 1.11
N GLY A 70 -4.39 -15.82 1.46
CA GLY A 70 -5.53 -16.73 1.28
C GLY A 70 -5.97 -16.97 -0.17
N GLY A 71 -5.09 -16.76 -1.16
CA GLY A 71 -5.45 -16.85 -2.57
C GLY A 71 -4.28 -16.72 -3.53
N ARG A 72 -4.59 -16.37 -4.78
CA ARG A 72 -3.63 -16.16 -5.87
C ARG A 72 -3.78 -14.76 -6.42
N ALA A 73 -2.66 -14.09 -6.66
CA ALA A 73 -2.58 -12.79 -7.32
C ALA A 73 -1.41 -12.82 -8.31
N ALA A 74 -1.56 -12.08 -9.40
CA ALA A 74 -0.48 -11.80 -10.33
C ALA A 74 -0.04 -10.35 -10.15
N TYR A 75 1.27 -10.13 -10.20
CA TYR A 75 1.87 -8.80 -10.20
C TYR A 75 2.69 -8.68 -11.48
N GLN A 76 2.52 -7.57 -12.18
CA GLN A 76 3.22 -7.27 -13.42
C GLN A 76 3.67 -5.81 -13.39
N ASP A 77 4.69 -5.48 -14.19
CA ASP A 77 5.27 -4.14 -14.29
C ASP A 77 5.69 -3.56 -12.94
N THR A 78 6.25 -4.42 -12.08
CA THR A 78 6.64 -4.06 -10.72
C THR A 78 8.03 -3.45 -10.71
N CYS A 79 8.13 -2.22 -10.20
CA CYS A 79 9.41 -1.57 -9.92
C CYS A 79 9.40 -0.91 -8.54
N ALA A 80 10.58 -0.80 -7.97
CA ALA A 80 10.85 -0.02 -6.78
C ALA A 80 12.13 0.76 -7.05
N LYS A 81 12.12 2.06 -6.77
CA LYS A 81 13.28 2.93 -6.98
C LYS A 81 13.29 3.99 -5.89
N GLU A 82 14.46 4.19 -5.30
CA GLU A 82 14.75 5.35 -4.46
C GLU A 82 14.91 6.59 -5.35
N LEU A 83 14.33 7.71 -4.91
CA LEU A 83 14.31 8.98 -5.65
C LEU A 83 15.61 9.78 -5.45
#